data_AF-A0A2P1PRL4-F1
#
_entry.id   AF-A0A2P1PRL4-F1
#
_cell.length_a   1.000
_cell.length_b   1.000
_cell.length_c   1.000
_cell.angle_alpha   90.00
_cell.angle_beta   90.00
_cell.angle_gamma   90.00
#
_symmetry.space_group_name_H-M   'P 1'
#
loop_
_entity.id
_entity.type
_entity.pdbx_description
1 polymer ?
#
loop_
_entity_poly.entity_id
_entity_poly.type
_entity_poly.pdbx_seq_one_letter_code
_entity_poly.pdbx_strand_id
1 'polypeptide(L)'
;MNLGKLLKAEVQRVAKREINAAVKPLRDLTKRQRNEIADLKRTIRELGTKARSDRAKAKRAVITSEDKQRRFSPTRLGILREKKGLSLVELAKLVDISGPTLTRWLAGESRPKPEQLQRIAWIRAQGKRELRRELDGLKG
;
A
#
# COMPACT_ATOMS: atom_id res chain seq x y z
N MET A 1 -27.09 79.52 16.06
CA MET A 1 -26.38 78.23 16.18
C MET A 1 -27.42 77.14 16.41
N ASN A 2 -27.41 76.05 15.63
CA ASN A 2 -28.50 75.06 15.66
C ASN A 2 -28.08 73.83 16.49
N LEU A 3 -28.33 73.88 17.81
CA LEU A 3 -27.89 72.86 18.78
C LEU A 3 -28.35 71.44 18.42
N GLY A 4 -29.58 71.29 17.92
CA GLY A 4 -30.14 69.98 17.57
C GLY A 4 -29.34 69.27 16.46
N LYS A 5 -28.80 70.03 15.50
CA LYS A 5 -27.92 69.48 14.46
C LYS A 5 -26.59 69.00 15.05
N LEU A 6 -26.01 69.76 15.97
CA LEU A 6 -24.72 69.44 16.60
C LEU A 6 -24.83 68.19 17.50
N LEU A 7 -25.93 68.10 18.26
CA LEU A 7 -26.19 66.96 19.15
C LEU A 7 -26.46 65.67 18.36
N LYS A 8 -27.21 65.75 17.26
CA LYS A 8 -27.42 64.59 16.36
C LYS A 8 -26.11 64.11 15.73
N ALA A 9 -25.24 65.03 15.32
CA ALA A 9 -23.93 64.69 14.78
C ALA A 9 -23.05 63.99 15.84
N GLU A 10 -23.07 64.47 17.08
CA GLU A 10 -22.30 63.87 18.16
C GLU A 10 -22.81 62.48 18.55
N VAL A 11 -24.14 62.30 18.65
CA VAL A 11 -24.76 60.97 18.88
C VAL A 11 -24.37 60.00 17.76
N GLN A 12 -24.40 60.42 16.49
CA GLN A 12 -23.97 59.58 15.38
C GLN A 12 -22.48 59.21 15.45
N ARG A 13 -21.63 60.16 15.84
CA ARG A 13 -20.19 59.94 15.98
C ARG A 13 -19.89 58.92 17.08
N VAL A 14 -20.51 59.08 18.25
CA VAL A 14 -20.36 58.15 19.38
C VAL A 14 -20.92 56.78 19.04
N ALA A 15 -22.13 56.70 18.47
CA ALA A 15 -22.73 55.43 18.06
C ALA A 15 -21.84 54.66 17.06
N LYS A 16 -21.29 55.35 16.04
CA LYS A 16 -20.35 54.73 15.09
C LYS A 16 -19.06 54.27 15.77
N ARG A 17 -18.53 55.04 16.72
CA ARG A 17 -17.33 54.67 17.47
C ARG A 17 -17.56 53.40 18.29
N GLU A 18 -18.66 53.33 19.04
CA GLU A 18 -18.99 52.17 19.87
C GLU A 18 -19.27 50.91 19.03
N ILE A 19 -20.03 51.04 17.94
CA ILE A 19 -20.27 49.92 17.01
C ILE A 19 -18.96 49.41 16.42
N ASN A 20 -18.07 50.31 15.98
CA ASN A 20 -16.78 49.90 15.44
C ASN A 20 -15.90 49.24 16.51
N ALA A 21 -15.91 49.74 17.75
CA ALA A 21 -15.18 49.15 18.86
C ALA A 21 -15.67 47.74 19.19
N ALA A 22 -16.99 47.51 19.18
CA ALA A 22 -17.58 46.19 19.43
C ALA A 22 -17.34 45.20 18.28
N VAL A 23 -17.40 45.66 17.02
CA VAL A 23 -17.31 44.77 15.84
C VAL A 23 -15.86 44.47 15.42
N LYS A 24 -14.90 45.36 15.71
CA LYS A 24 -13.50 45.18 15.31
C LYS A 24 -12.88 43.87 15.85
N PRO A 25 -13.00 43.52 17.14
CA PRO A 25 -12.48 42.24 17.67
C PRO A 25 -13.08 41.02 16.97
N LEU A 26 -14.38 41.05 16.67
CA LEU A 26 -15.06 39.96 15.95
C LEU A 26 -14.54 39.81 14.52
N ARG A 27 -14.29 40.93 13.82
CA ARG A 27 -13.69 40.92 12.48
C ARG A 27 -12.26 40.37 12.51
N ASP A 28 -11.48 40.75 13.50
CA ASP A 28 -10.10 40.28 13.65
C ASP A 28 -10.06 38.78 13.99
N LEU A 29 -10.95 38.31 14.86
CA LEU A 29 -11.10 36.89 15.18
C LEU A 29 -11.55 36.07 13.96
N THR A 30 -12.51 36.57 13.18
CA THR A 30 -12.94 35.94 11.93
C THR A 30 -11.79 35.83 10.92
N LYS A 31 -10.94 36.86 10.81
CA LYS A 31 -9.75 36.82 9.94
C LYS A 31 -8.76 35.77 10.42
N ARG A 32 -8.46 35.72 11.72
CA ARG A 32 -7.57 34.71 12.32
C ARG A 32 -8.07 33.30 12.05
N GLN A 33 -9.35 33.03 12.29
CA GLN A 33 -9.97 31.73 12.03
C GLN A 33 -9.88 31.34 10.54
N ARG A 34 -10.11 32.27 9.61
CA ARG A 34 -9.97 32.00 8.17
C ARG A 34 -8.55 31.59 7.80
N ASN A 35 -7.55 32.25 8.38
CA ASN A 35 -6.14 31.92 8.16
C ASN A 35 -5.81 30.54 8.73
N GLU A 36 -6.23 30.26 9.97
CA GLU A 36 -6.02 28.95 10.61
C GLU A 36 -6.67 27.80 9.83
N ILE A 37 -7.90 28.01 9.34
CA ILE A 37 -8.57 27.05 8.46
C ILE A 37 -7.79 26.83 7.16
N ALA A 38 -7.21 27.88 6.57
CA ALA A 38 -6.42 27.77 5.36
C ALA A 38 -5.13 26.95 5.61
N ASP A 39 -4.46 27.20 6.72
CA ASP A 39 -3.25 26.46 7.13
C ASP A 39 -3.57 24.99 7.42
N LEU A 40 -4.65 24.69 8.15
CA LEU A 40 -5.10 23.32 8.39
C LEU A 40 -5.47 22.60 7.09
N LYS A 41 -6.16 23.27 6.16
CA LYS A 41 -6.45 22.69 4.84
C LYS A 41 -5.18 22.44 4.02
N ARG A 42 -4.13 23.25 4.21
CA ARG A 42 -2.83 23.03 3.57
C ARG A 42 -2.11 21.82 4.18
N THR A 43 -2.04 21.72 5.50
CA THR A 43 -1.40 20.58 6.18
C THR A 43 -2.09 19.26 5.86
N ILE A 44 -3.44 19.23 5.83
CA ILE A 44 -4.20 18.04 5.41
C ILE A 44 -3.84 17.61 3.98
N ARG A 45 -3.70 18.58 3.05
CA ARG A 45 -3.31 18.26 1.66
C ARG A 45 -1.89 17.71 1.60
N GLU A 46 -0.94 18.30 2.32
CA GLU A 46 0.46 17.86 2.38
C GLU A 46 0.61 16.48 3.03
N LEU A 47 -0.14 16.20 4.10
CA LEU A 47 -0.17 14.87 4.71
C LEU A 47 -0.84 13.84 3.78
N GLY A 48 -1.92 14.23 3.11
CA GLY A 48 -2.60 13.37 2.14
C GLY A 48 -1.76 13.03 0.91
N THR A 49 -0.85 13.91 0.48
CA THR A 49 0.11 13.60 -0.60
C THR A 49 1.23 12.69 -0.09
N LYS A 50 1.79 12.95 1.11
CA LYS A 50 2.79 12.08 1.75
C LYS A 50 2.26 10.66 1.97
N ALA A 51 1.07 10.51 2.54
CA ALA A 51 0.45 9.20 2.75
C ALA A 51 0.22 8.43 1.44
N ARG A 52 -0.14 9.12 0.34
CA ARG A 52 -0.25 8.50 -0.98
C ARG A 52 1.10 8.04 -1.52
N SER A 53 2.14 8.87 -1.39
CA SER A 53 3.52 8.53 -1.70
C SER A 53 3.99 7.30 -0.92
N ASP A 54 3.79 7.30 0.40
CA ASP A 54 4.24 6.22 1.28
C ASP A 54 3.48 4.93 0.99
N ARG A 55 2.18 5.00 0.70
CA ARG A 55 1.40 3.85 0.25
C ARG A 55 1.88 3.31 -1.10
N ALA A 56 2.24 4.18 -2.04
CA ALA A 56 2.80 3.77 -3.33
C ALA A 56 4.19 3.11 -3.16
N LYS A 57 5.01 3.65 -2.27
CA LYS A 57 6.31 3.09 -1.90
C LYS A 57 6.17 1.72 -1.21
N ALA A 58 5.23 1.59 -0.28
CA ALA A 58 4.92 0.33 0.40
C ALA A 58 4.40 -0.71 -0.61
N LYS A 59 3.49 -0.35 -1.51
CA LYS A 59 3.03 -1.24 -2.60
C LYS A 59 4.18 -1.68 -3.50
N ARG A 60 5.08 -0.78 -3.92
CA ARG A 60 6.28 -1.13 -4.68
C ARG A 60 7.22 -2.03 -3.91
N ALA A 61 7.39 -1.81 -2.60
CA ALA A 61 8.20 -2.68 -1.74
C ALA A 61 7.60 -4.09 -1.66
N VAL A 62 6.28 -4.22 -1.50
CA VAL A 62 5.56 -5.50 -1.51
C VAL A 62 5.71 -6.21 -2.85
N ILE A 63 5.49 -5.53 -3.98
CA ILE A 63 5.69 -6.09 -5.32
C ILE A 63 7.14 -6.54 -5.50
N THR A 64 8.12 -5.74 -5.06
CA THR A 64 9.53 -6.10 -5.18
C THR A 64 9.90 -7.28 -4.28
N SER A 65 9.31 -7.39 -3.08
CA SER A 65 9.52 -8.55 -2.20
C SER A 65 8.86 -9.81 -2.77
N GLU A 66 7.65 -9.69 -3.32
CA GLU A 66 6.97 -10.79 -4.00
C GLU A 66 7.74 -11.23 -5.25
N ASP A 67 8.24 -10.30 -6.07
CA ASP A 67 9.07 -10.60 -7.23
C ASP A 67 10.40 -11.25 -6.82
N LYS A 68 11.04 -10.79 -5.74
CA LYS A 68 12.24 -11.43 -5.18
C LYS A 68 11.93 -12.85 -4.66
N GLN A 69 10.77 -13.09 -4.06
CA GLN A 69 10.31 -14.41 -3.62
C GLN A 69 9.90 -15.32 -4.79
N ARG A 70 9.39 -14.75 -5.89
CA ARG A 70 8.95 -15.44 -7.11
C ARG A 70 10.05 -15.67 -8.15
N ARG A 71 11.30 -15.25 -7.91
CA ARG A 71 12.41 -15.57 -8.82
C ARG A 71 12.64 -17.08 -8.87
N PHE A 72 12.17 -17.70 -9.95
CA PHE A 72 12.48 -19.07 -10.30
C PHE A 72 13.97 -19.21 -10.58
N SER A 73 14.61 -20.20 -9.97
CA SER A 73 16.00 -20.56 -10.25
C SER A 73 16.05 -22.08 -10.48
N PRO A 74 16.51 -22.52 -11.67
CA PRO A 74 16.70 -23.95 -11.97
C PRO A 74 17.52 -24.67 -10.91
N THR A 75 18.63 -24.05 -10.48
CA THR A 75 19.52 -24.58 -9.44
C THR A 75 18.80 -24.79 -8.11
N ARG A 76 17.98 -23.81 -7.68
CA ARG A 76 17.22 -23.93 -6.43
C ARG A 76 16.15 -25.01 -6.49
N LEU A 77 15.57 -25.24 -7.67
CA LEU A 77 14.60 -26.32 -7.87
C LEU A 77 15.28 -27.70 -7.75
N GLY A 78 16.48 -27.87 -8.29
CA GLY A 78 17.28 -29.09 -8.12
C GLY A 78 17.60 -29.38 -6.66
N ILE A 79 18.09 -28.36 -5.92
CA ILE A 79 18.37 -28.47 -4.48
C ILE A 79 17.10 -28.80 -3.69
N LEU A 80 15.96 -28.18 -4.03
CA LEU A 80 14.69 -28.46 -3.37
C LEU A 80 14.28 -29.92 -3.56
N ARG A 81 14.40 -30.45 -4.79
CA ARG A 81 14.11 -31.84 -5.12
C ARG A 81 14.93 -32.80 -4.27
N GLU A 82 16.24 -32.60 -4.24
CA GLU A 82 17.18 -33.44 -3.46
C GLU A 82 16.91 -33.34 -1.97
N LYS A 83 16.74 -32.11 -1.46
CA LYS A 83 16.43 -31.89 -0.04
C LYS A 83 15.15 -32.58 0.40
N LYS A 84 14.14 -32.65 -0.48
CA LYS A 84 12.86 -33.32 -0.20
C LYS A 84 12.89 -34.82 -0.54
N GLY A 85 13.95 -35.32 -1.20
CA GLY A 85 14.09 -36.73 -1.59
C GLY A 85 13.09 -37.17 -2.65
N LEU A 86 12.68 -36.25 -3.53
CA LEU A 86 11.70 -36.52 -4.58
C LEU A 86 12.40 -36.95 -5.88
N SER A 87 11.86 -37.94 -6.57
CA SER A 87 12.29 -38.24 -7.94
C SER A 87 11.80 -37.14 -8.91
N LEU A 88 12.39 -37.09 -10.10
CA LEU A 88 12.00 -36.12 -11.13
C LEU A 88 10.53 -36.31 -11.53
N VAL A 89 10.07 -37.56 -11.64
CA VAL A 89 8.69 -37.89 -11.97
C VAL A 89 7.74 -37.53 -10.83
N GLU A 90 8.15 -37.77 -9.58
CA GLU A 90 7.34 -37.44 -8.40
C GLU A 90 7.15 -35.93 -8.24
N LEU A 91 8.22 -35.14 -8.44
CA LEU A 91 8.13 -33.68 -8.39
C LEU A 91 7.27 -33.14 -9.55
N ALA A 92 7.35 -33.74 -10.74
CA ALA A 92 6.54 -33.34 -11.88
C ALA A 92 5.05 -33.59 -11.62
N LYS A 93 4.70 -34.74 -11.02
CA LYS A 93 3.33 -35.07 -10.59
C LYS A 93 2.80 -34.10 -9.54
N LEU A 94 3.60 -33.75 -8.53
CA LEU A 94 3.20 -32.80 -7.50
C LEU A 94 2.94 -31.38 -8.04
N VAL A 95 3.60 -31.03 -9.15
CA VAL A 95 3.43 -29.74 -9.84
C VAL A 95 2.38 -29.81 -10.97
N ASP A 96 1.80 -30.99 -11.21
CA ASP A 96 0.84 -31.27 -12.30
C ASP A 96 1.38 -30.95 -13.69
N ILE A 97 2.61 -31.40 -13.96
CA ILE A 97 3.28 -31.24 -15.25
C ILE A 97 3.92 -32.55 -15.71
N SER A 98 4.27 -32.62 -17.00
CA SER A 98 5.00 -33.75 -17.55
C SER A 98 6.47 -33.75 -17.11
N GLY A 99 7.03 -34.94 -16.92
CA GLY A 99 8.45 -35.14 -16.55
C GLY A 99 9.44 -34.39 -17.47
N PRO A 100 9.29 -34.45 -18.81
CA PRO A 100 10.16 -33.71 -19.73
C PRO A 100 10.12 -32.18 -19.54
N THR A 101 8.96 -31.63 -19.19
CA THR A 101 8.81 -30.20 -18.92
C THR A 101 9.61 -29.78 -17.69
N LEU A 102 9.57 -30.60 -16.62
CA LEU A 102 10.36 -30.36 -15.42
C LEU A 102 11.87 -30.43 -15.70
N THR A 103 12.31 -31.37 -16.56
CA THR A 103 13.71 -31.45 -16.98
C THR A 103 14.17 -30.17 -17.69
N ARG A 104 13.37 -29.64 -18.62
CA ARG A 104 13.67 -28.37 -19.31
C ARG A 104 13.75 -27.19 -18.34
N TRP A 105 12.98 -27.21 -17.25
CA TRP A 105 13.08 -26.19 -16.20
C TRP A 105 14.37 -26.32 -15.39
N LEU A 106 14.81 -27.54 -15.10
CA LEU A 106 16.08 -27.81 -14.41
C LEU A 106 17.29 -27.46 -15.28
N ALA A 107 17.18 -27.66 -16.60
CA ALA A 107 18.17 -27.21 -17.58
C ALA A 107 18.14 -25.69 -17.83
N GLY A 108 17.08 -25.00 -17.38
CA GLY A 108 16.91 -23.55 -17.58
C GLY A 108 16.44 -23.15 -18.97
N GLU A 109 16.07 -24.11 -19.82
CA GLU A 109 15.59 -23.90 -21.20
C GLU A 109 14.19 -23.28 -21.25
N SER A 110 13.39 -23.46 -20.20
CA SER A 110 12.04 -22.90 -20.11
C SER A 110 11.67 -22.48 -18.69
N ARG A 111 10.66 -21.60 -18.59
CA ARG A 111 10.23 -21.03 -17.30
C ARG A 111 8.81 -21.46 -16.94
N PRO A 112 8.53 -21.74 -15.66
CA PRO A 112 7.19 -22.06 -15.18
C PRO A 112 6.23 -20.87 -15.28
N LYS A 113 4.95 -21.18 -15.50
CA LYS A 113 3.84 -20.23 -15.40
C LYS A 113 3.59 -19.80 -13.94
N PRO A 114 2.89 -18.68 -13.69
CA PRO A 114 2.59 -18.20 -12.34
C PRO A 114 1.91 -19.23 -11.43
N GLU A 115 0.99 -20.03 -11.95
CA GLU A 115 0.29 -21.11 -11.20
C GLU A 115 1.27 -22.20 -10.74
N GLN A 116 2.19 -22.61 -11.61
CA GLN A 116 3.21 -23.61 -11.31
C GLN A 116 4.21 -23.10 -10.27
N LEU A 117 4.50 -21.80 -10.26
CA LEU A 117 5.32 -21.17 -9.22
C LEU A 117 4.63 -21.19 -7.85
N GLN A 118 3.31 -21.00 -7.79
CA GLN A 118 2.55 -21.14 -6.55
C GLN A 118 2.60 -22.59 -6.04
N ARG A 119 2.47 -23.58 -6.92
CA ARG A 119 2.59 -25.00 -6.54
C ARG A 119 3.99 -25.35 -6.04
N ILE A 120 5.05 -24.82 -6.67
CA ILE A 120 6.44 -24.97 -6.19
C ILE A 120 6.64 -24.29 -4.82
N ALA A 121 6.01 -23.12 -4.60
CA ALA A 121 6.07 -22.42 -3.32
C ALA A 121 5.37 -23.22 -2.21
N TRP A 122 4.23 -23.84 -2.52
CA TRP A 122 3.55 -24.75 -1.61
C TRP A 122 4.44 -25.96 -1.25
N ILE A 123 5.04 -26.63 -2.24
CA ILE A 123 5.97 -27.76 -2.02
C ILE A 123 7.16 -27.36 -1.14
N ARG A 124 7.65 -26.11 -1.27
CA ARG A 124 8.73 -25.59 -0.42
C ARG A 124 8.30 -25.50 1.06
N ALA A 125 7.06 -25.09 1.32
CA ALA A 125 6.50 -24.93 2.65
C ALA A 125 6.16 -26.27 3.33
N GLN A 126 5.78 -27.30 2.56
CA GLN A 126 5.40 -28.61 3.11
C GLN A 126 6.59 -29.46 3.58
N GLY A 127 6.37 -30.31 4.58
CA GLY A 127 7.33 -31.31 5.06
C GLY A 127 7.45 -32.53 4.13
N LYS A 128 8.53 -33.32 4.27
CA LYS A 128 8.72 -34.57 3.50
C LYS A 128 7.54 -35.55 3.65
N ARG A 129 6.99 -35.64 4.87
CA ARG A 129 5.89 -36.55 5.22
C ARG A 129 4.58 -36.15 4.52
N GLU A 130 4.28 -34.85 4.47
CA GLU A 130 3.09 -34.30 3.82
C GLU A 130 3.16 -34.51 2.31
N LEU A 131 4.31 -34.24 1.69
CA LEU A 131 4.51 -34.47 0.27
C LEU A 131 4.36 -35.94 -0.14
N ARG A 132 4.73 -36.89 0.73
CA ARG A 132 4.55 -38.32 0.47
C ARG A 132 3.08 -38.70 0.53
N ARG A 133 2.33 -38.21 1.51
CA ARG A 133 0.87 -38.41 1.61
C ARG A 133 0.13 -37.89 0.39
N GLU A 134 0.46 -36.68 -0.05
CA GLU A 134 -0.11 -36.08 -1.26
C GLU A 134 0.19 -36.95 -2.49
N LEU A 135 1.44 -37.42 -2.64
CA LEU A 135 1.84 -38.26 -3.75
C LEU A 135 1.14 -39.64 -3.74
N ASP A 136 0.89 -40.20 -2.55
CA ASP A 136 0.16 -41.47 -2.41
C ASP A 136 -1.34 -41.29 -2.71
N GLY A 137 -1.93 -40.14 -2.34
CA GLY A 137 -3.30 -39.76 -2.73
C GLY A 137 -3.47 -39.50 -4.23
N LEU A 138 -2.39 -39.15 -4.94
CA LEU A 138 -2.37 -38.98 -6.41
C LEU A 138 -2.10 -40.30 -7.17
N LYS A 139 -1.78 -41.39 -6.47
CA LYS A 139 -1.55 -42.73 -7.05
C LYS A 139 -2.78 -43.63 -6.99
N GLY A 140 -3.80 -43.26 -6.21
CA GLY A 140 -5.14 -43.88 -6.23
C GLY A 140 -6.00 -43.26 -7.31
#